data_AF-A0A5Q0MA63-F1
#
_entry.id   AF-A0A5Q0MA63-F1
#
_cell.length_a   1.000
_cell.length_b   1.000
_cell.length_c   1.000
_cell.angle_alpha   90.00
_cell.angle_beta   90.00
_cell.angle_gamma   90.00
#
_symmetry.space_group_name_H-M   'P 1'
#
loop_
_entity.id
_entity.type
_entity.pdbx_description
1 polymer ?
#
loop_
_entity_poly.entity_id
_entity_poly.type
_entity_poly.pdbx_seq_one_letter_code
_entity_poly.pdbx_strand_id
1 'polypeptide(L)'
;MADPNVRKTYEAAVAALGPAAARMLADGVDEEQVARWIFAQRDDLKLHYRTLTPSAELQALEARSHSRYGNTLGPSIAQLRSAGKSWRDIIDSASRPGTHYRQGD
;
A
#
# COMPACT_ATOMS: atom_id res chain seq x y z
N MET A 1 -18.49 9.75 13.46
CA MET A 1 -17.88 10.83 12.64
C MET A 1 -16.63 10.24 12.00
N ALA A 2 -16.44 10.45 10.70
CA ALA A 2 -15.19 10.11 10.02
C ALA A 2 -14.05 10.88 10.68
N ASP A 3 -13.00 10.22 11.15
CA ASP A 3 -11.82 10.95 11.62
C ASP A 3 -11.06 11.47 10.38
N PRO A 4 -10.98 12.80 10.16
CA PRO A 4 -10.30 13.38 9.00
C PRO A 4 -8.80 13.06 8.97
N ASN A 5 -8.26 12.44 10.02
CA ASN A 5 -6.87 12.05 10.16
C ASN A 5 -6.59 10.58 9.76
N VAL A 6 -7.62 9.75 9.50
CA VAL A 6 -7.44 8.31 9.14
C VAL A 6 -6.51 8.18 7.94
N ARG A 7 -6.73 9.01 6.90
CA ARG A 7 -5.90 8.98 5.69
C ARG A 7 -4.45 9.40 5.97
N LYS A 8 -4.24 10.52 6.66
CA LYS A 8 -2.89 11.01 6.99
C LYS A 8 -2.13 10.00 7.85
N THR A 9 -2.80 9.36 8.79
CA THR A 9 -2.20 8.34 9.67
C THR A 9 -1.83 7.09 8.87
N TYR A 10 -2.69 6.66 7.93
CA TYR A 10 -2.35 5.60 6.99
C TYR A 10 -1.11 5.95 6.13
N GLU A 11 -1.05 7.17 5.59
CA GLU A 11 0.07 7.60 4.76
C GLU A 11 1.39 7.62 5.54
N ALA A 12 1.36 8.12 6.78
CA ALA A 12 2.50 8.09 7.69
C ALA A 12 2.93 6.65 8.01
N ALA A 13 1.98 5.74 8.28
CA ALA A 13 2.27 4.35 8.55
C ALA A 13 2.90 3.63 7.34
N VAL A 14 2.42 3.90 6.13
CA VAL A 14 3.02 3.37 4.89
C VAL A 14 4.42 3.91 4.67
N ALA A 15 4.63 5.22 4.86
CA ALA A 15 5.95 5.84 4.71
C ALA A 15 6.98 5.25 5.71
N ALA A 16 6.53 4.92 6.92
CA ALA A 16 7.37 4.31 7.95
C ALA A 16 7.85 2.88 7.61
N LEU A 17 7.23 2.20 6.64
CA LEU A 17 7.71 0.89 6.18
C LEU A 17 9.03 0.98 5.40
N GLY A 18 9.32 2.13 4.77
CA GLY A 18 10.51 2.34 3.96
C GLY A 18 11.82 2.14 4.73
N PRO A 19 12.03 2.84 5.87
CA PRO A 19 13.22 2.65 6.71
C PRO A 19 13.41 1.20 7.18
N ALA A 20 12.32 0.49 7.51
CA ALA A 20 12.39 -0.91 7.93
C ALA A 20 12.86 -1.83 6.79
N ALA A 21 12.31 -1.66 5.58
CA ALA A 21 12.77 -2.41 4.42
C ALA A 21 14.23 -2.09 4.05
N ALA A 22 14.63 -0.83 4.14
CA ALA A 22 16.02 -0.42 3.91
C ALA A 22 16.99 -1.08 4.91
N ARG A 23 16.59 -1.22 6.18
CA ARG A 23 17.37 -1.93 7.19
C ARG A 23 17.52 -3.41 6.85
N MET A 24 16.44 -4.08 6.45
CA MET A 24 16.50 -5.49 6.05
C MET A 24 17.44 -5.73 4.87
N LEU A 25 17.38 -4.84 3.85
CA LEU A 25 18.31 -4.89 2.72
C LEU A 25 19.77 -4.68 3.16
N ALA A 26 20.02 -3.73 4.07
CA ALA A 26 21.35 -3.47 4.60
C ALA A 26 21.90 -4.63 5.45
N ASP A 27 21.02 -5.41 6.08
CA ASP A 27 21.36 -6.63 6.83
C ASP A 27 21.53 -7.86 5.92
N GLY A 28 21.43 -7.69 4.59
CA GLY A 28 21.69 -8.73 3.60
C GLY A 28 20.50 -9.64 3.30
N VAL A 29 19.29 -9.26 3.71
CA VAL A 29 18.06 -9.99 3.35
C VAL A 29 17.80 -9.84 1.85
N ASP A 30 17.40 -10.93 1.19
CA ASP A 30 17.06 -10.97 -0.24
C ASP A 30 15.94 -9.97 -0.58
N GLU A 31 16.08 -9.26 -1.70
CA GLU A 31 15.08 -8.33 -2.21
C GLU A 31 13.70 -8.97 -2.39
N GLU A 32 13.60 -10.23 -2.83
CA GLU A 32 12.31 -10.93 -2.92
C GLU A 32 11.66 -11.04 -1.54
N GLN A 33 12.43 -11.41 -0.54
CA GLN A 33 11.93 -11.59 0.81
C GLN A 33 11.54 -10.25 1.44
N VAL A 34 12.33 -9.20 1.23
CA VAL A 34 11.97 -7.84 1.67
C VAL A 34 10.73 -7.34 0.92
N ALA A 35 10.61 -7.60 -0.38
CA ALA A 35 9.45 -7.20 -1.18
C ALA A 35 8.16 -7.89 -0.71
N ARG A 36 8.21 -9.19 -0.42
CA ARG A 36 7.08 -9.94 0.15
C ARG A 36 6.69 -9.42 1.52
N TRP A 37 7.69 -9.17 2.37
CA TRP A 37 7.47 -8.63 3.72
C TRP A 37 6.80 -7.26 3.67
N ILE A 38 7.39 -6.28 2.98
CA ILE A 38 6.85 -4.91 2.95
C ILE A 38 5.46 -4.85 2.30
N PHE A 39 5.21 -5.71 1.30
CA PHE A 39 3.92 -5.80 0.64
C PHE A 39 2.84 -6.35 1.59
N ALA A 40 3.14 -7.40 2.35
CA ALA A 40 2.24 -7.93 3.38
C ALA A 40 1.95 -6.88 4.45
N GLN A 41 2.98 -6.19 4.99
CA GLN A 41 2.79 -5.11 5.96
C GLN A 41 1.87 -4.00 5.43
N ARG A 42 2.03 -3.63 4.15
CA ARG A 42 1.19 -2.62 3.52
C ARG A 42 -0.27 -3.10 3.37
N ASP A 43 -0.49 -4.37 3.04
CA ASP A 43 -1.83 -4.93 2.94
C ASP A 43 -2.51 -5.02 4.32
N ASP A 44 -1.77 -5.31 5.38
CA ASP A 44 -2.30 -5.25 6.75
C ASP A 44 -2.72 -3.83 7.15
N LEU A 45 -1.90 -2.81 6.83
CA LEU A 45 -2.28 -1.42 7.04
C LEU A 45 -3.54 -1.08 6.23
N LYS A 46 -3.59 -1.47 4.96
CA LYS A 46 -4.76 -1.28 4.11
C LYS A 46 -6.03 -1.88 4.70
N LEU A 47 -5.97 -3.08 5.27
CA LEU A 47 -7.13 -3.73 5.90
C LEU A 47 -7.52 -3.02 7.18
N HIS A 48 -6.55 -2.69 8.04
CA HIS A 48 -6.79 -1.97 9.29
C HIS A 48 -7.46 -0.61 9.05
N TYR A 49 -6.89 0.24 8.18
CA TYR A 49 -7.43 1.58 7.97
C TYR A 49 -8.78 1.59 7.23
N ARG A 50 -9.12 0.54 6.47
CA ARG A 50 -10.47 0.39 5.89
C ARG A 50 -11.54 0.21 6.95
N THR A 51 -11.25 -0.41 8.09
CA THR A 51 -12.23 -0.52 9.20
C THR A 51 -12.49 0.83 9.87
N LEU A 52 -11.57 1.78 9.73
CA LEU A 52 -11.66 3.14 10.25
C LEU A 52 -12.21 4.15 9.21
N THR A 53 -12.27 3.75 7.94
CA THR A 53 -12.70 4.60 6.84
C THR A 53 -14.24 4.56 6.74
N PRO A 54 -14.92 5.71 6.58
CA PRO A 54 -16.38 5.74 6.38
C PRO A 54 -16.81 4.92 5.17
N SER A 55 -17.97 4.25 5.27
CA SER A 55 -18.47 3.33 4.25
C SER A 55 -18.57 3.94 2.84
N ALA A 56 -19.01 5.20 2.73
CA ALA A 56 -19.11 5.88 1.43
C ALA A 56 -17.74 6.10 0.76
N GLU A 57 -16.73 6.51 1.52
CA GLU A 57 -15.37 6.69 1.02
C GLU A 57 -14.71 5.35 0.69
N LEU A 58 -14.97 4.33 1.53
CA LEU A 58 -14.50 2.96 1.33
C LEU A 58 -15.05 2.36 0.02
N GLN A 59 -16.35 2.50 -0.23
CA GLN A 59 -16.95 2.01 -1.48
C GLN A 59 -16.34 2.67 -2.72
N ALA A 60 -16.08 3.97 -2.66
CA ALA A 60 -15.41 4.68 -3.75
C ALA A 60 -13.97 4.18 -3.97
N LEU A 61 -13.24 3.86 -2.89
CA LEU A 61 -11.91 3.25 -2.94
C LEU A 61 -11.91 1.87 -3.59
N GLU A 62 -12.84 1.02 -3.16
CA GLU A 62 -12.97 -0.34 -3.62
C GLU A 62 -13.42 -0.39 -5.08
N ALA A 63 -14.36 0.46 -5.49
CA ALA A 63 -14.80 0.58 -6.88
C ALA A 63 -13.65 1.01 -7.80
N ARG A 64 -12.85 2.01 -7.40
CA ARG A 64 -11.66 2.44 -8.17
C ARG A 64 -10.62 1.32 -8.27
N SER A 65 -10.35 0.64 -7.16
CA SER A 65 -9.39 -0.47 -7.12
C SER A 65 -9.86 -1.63 -8.01
N HIS A 66 -11.15 -1.96 -7.94
CA HIS A 66 -11.74 -3.05 -8.72
C HIS A 66 -11.71 -2.74 -10.21
N SER A 67 -12.09 -1.53 -10.61
CA SER A 67 -12.03 -1.09 -12.01
C SER A 67 -10.62 -1.17 -12.61
N ARG A 68 -9.58 -0.90 -11.81
CA ARG A 68 -8.19 -0.86 -12.30
C ARG A 68 -7.45 -2.20 -12.20
N TYR A 69 -7.72 -2.99 -11.16
CA TYR A 69 -6.92 -4.17 -10.82
C TYR A 69 -7.72 -5.47 -10.71
N GLY A 70 -9.05 -5.39 -10.85
CA GLY A 70 -9.96 -6.52 -10.70
C GLY A 70 -10.23 -6.95 -9.26
N ASN A 71 -9.75 -6.19 -8.26
CA ASN A 71 -9.94 -6.49 -6.83
C ASN A 71 -10.06 -5.20 -5.99
N THR A 72 -10.48 -5.32 -4.73
CA THR A 72 -10.78 -4.17 -3.86
C THR A 72 -9.58 -3.60 -3.10
N LEU A 73 -8.41 -4.25 -3.15
CA LEU A 73 -7.22 -3.90 -2.36
C LEU A 73 -6.07 -3.27 -3.17
N GLY A 74 -6.07 -3.43 -4.49
CA GLY A 74 -5.01 -2.99 -5.39
C GLY A 74 -4.26 -4.16 -6.05
N PRO A 75 -3.22 -3.89 -6.85
CA PRO A 75 -2.52 -4.95 -7.56
C PRO A 75 -1.85 -5.90 -6.56
N SER A 76 -1.91 -7.22 -6.76
CA SER A 76 -1.18 -8.19 -5.96
C SER A 76 0.31 -8.19 -6.33
N ILE A 77 1.17 -8.70 -5.44
CA ILE A 77 2.60 -8.84 -5.73
C ILE A 77 2.86 -9.66 -7.00
N ALA A 78 2.04 -10.68 -7.25
CA ALA A 78 2.10 -11.48 -8.48
C ALA A 78 1.74 -10.66 -9.73
N GLN A 79 0.69 -9.83 -9.66
CA GLN A 79 0.33 -8.92 -10.75
C GLN A 79 1.44 -7.89 -11.03
N LEU A 80 2.13 -7.41 -9.99
CA LEU A 80 3.26 -6.50 -10.15
C LEU A 80 4.45 -7.19 -10.83
N ARG A 81 4.76 -8.43 -10.43
CA ARG A 81 5.84 -9.23 -11.05
C ARG A 81 5.52 -9.59 -12.49
N SER A 82 4.29 -10.01 -12.79
CA SER A 82 3.87 -10.32 -14.17
C SER A 82 3.86 -9.08 -15.07
N ALA A 83 3.66 -7.89 -14.48
CA ALA A 83 3.79 -6.60 -15.18
C ALA A 83 5.25 -6.13 -15.35
N GLY A 84 6.24 -6.95 -14.98
CA GLY A 84 7.67 -6.68 -15.21
C GLY A 84 8.36 -5.85 -14.12
N LYS A 85 7.71 -5.55 -12.99
CA LYS A 85 8.37 -4.83 -11.89
C LYS A 85 9.44 -5.70 -11.24
N SER A 86 10.60 -5.12 -10.95
CA SER A 86 11.63 -5.75 -10.13
C SER A 86 11.20 -5.84 -8.66
N TRP A 87 11.87 -6.67 -7.86
CA TRP A 87 11.65 -6.70 -6.42
C TRP A 87 11.93 -5.35 -5.78
N ARG A 88 12.99 -4.66 -6.22
CA ARG A 88 13.33 -3.31 -5.80
C ARG A 88 12.24 -2.27 -6.12
N ASP A 89 11.64 -2.33 -7.31
CA ASP A 89 10.49 -1.48 -7.66
C ASP A 89 9.29 -1.72 -6.74
N ILE A 90 9.06 -2.97 -6.33
CA ILE A 90 7.98 -3.35 -5.43
C ILE A 90 8.25 -2.80 -4.03
N ILE A 91 9.48 -2.94 -3.52
CA ILE A 91 9.90 -2.38 -2.22
C ILE A 91 9.70 -0.86 -2.20
N ASP A 92 10.20 -0.17 -3.23
CA ASP A 92 10.09 1.27 -3.36
C ASP A 92 8.64 1.74 -3.46
N SER A 93 7.80 1.04 -4.23
CA SER A 93 6.39 1.43 -4.39
C SER A 93 5.50 1.04 -3.22
N ALA A 94 5.89 0.05 -2.42
CA ALA A 94 5.17 -0.36 -1.22
C ALA A 94 5.29 0.64 -0.07
N SER A 95 6.43 1.34 0.03
CA SER A 95 6.67 2.39 1.03
C SER A 95 6.15 3.77 0.62
N ARG A 96 5.68 3.95 -0.63
CA ARG A 96 5.14 5.22 -1.11
C ARG A 96 3.62 5.30 -0.91
N PRO A 97 3.11 6.18 -0.04
CA PRO A 97 1.68 6.45 0.02
C PRO A 97 1.20 6.97 -1.35
N GLY A 98 0.09 6.43 -1.86
CA GLY A 98 -0.41 6.80 -3.18
C GLY A 98 -0.94 8.24 -3.18
N THR A 99 -0.43 9.10 -4.06
CA THR A 99 -0.78 10.53 -4.19
C THR A 99 -2.17 10.82 -4.76
N HIS A 100 -2.95 9.78 -5.12
CA HIS A 100 -4.21 9.91 -5.87
C HIS A 100 -5.42 10.36 -5.03
N TYR A 101 -5.22 10.79 -3.79
CA TYR A 101 -6.27 11.40 -2.97
C TYR A 101 -6.06 12.93 -2.93
N ARG A 102 -6.16 13.61 -4.07
CA ARG A 102 -6.55 15.02 -4.01
C ARG A 102 -8.02 15.06 -3.63
N GLN A 103 -8.29 15.52 -2.43
CA GLN A 103 -9.61 16.00 -2.06
C GLN A 103 -9.81 17.32 -2.81
N GLY A 104 -10.74 17.33 -3.77
CA GLY A 104 -11.05 18.49 -4.61
C GLY A 104 -10.58 18.33 -6.05
N ASP A 105 -11.48 17.79 -6.88
CA ASP A 105 -12.04 18.48 -8.05
C ASP A 105 -13.51 18.05 -8.18
#